data_AF-A0A6M3IG13-F1
#
_entry.id   AF-A0A6M3IG13-F1
#
_cell.length_a   1.000
_cell.length_b   1.000
_cell.length_c   1.000
_cell.angle_alpha   90.00
_cell.angle_beta   90.00
_cell.angle_gamma   90.00
#
_symmetry.space_group_name_H-M   'P 1'
#
loop_
_entity.id
_entity.type
_entity.pdbx_description
1 polymer ?
#
loop_
_entity_poly.entity_id
_entity_poly.type
_entity_poly.pdbx_seq_one_letter_code
_entity_poly.pdbx_strand_id
1 'polypeptide(L)'
;MTESALIVAEKMDAAVLFTDTGMEKTLNSIREMAMAHVPDISTDQGRKDIASLAHRVARSKTLIDDMGKDKIADAKKVIDGVNPLRKKARDFLDNLKAEVRKPLDDWEAEEAAKKAEADRIERERIEKRISELAKYGQNLPFFDVAGWDDAKYSEVLQSAKEKHEAEQKRLAEEEAARKMEAEHLEKVRKEQEAEAARLAEEKRKQDELNRIEREKIEAEKRAIENEKAAIQKEKDIREAAAVARNLAILEEKEAQARKEREAKEKAEKEEAEKIRRENMRPDKEKLEAWAKMIADTPLPELQNPNIVAIAKEARTQLFRVAQNIINAIKRLK
;
A
#
# COMPACT_ATOMS: atom_id res chain seq x y z
N MET A 1 76.92 -92.03 93.41
CA MET A 1 76.77 -92.14 91.94
C MET A 1 75.32 -92.44 91.62
N THR A 2 74.50 -91.42 91.45
CA THR A 2 73.15 -91.51 90.88
C THR A 2 72.83 -90.18 90.19
N GLU A 3 73.52 -89.94 89.09
CA GLU A 3 73.42 -88.74 88.25
C GLU A 3 72.31 -88.86 87.19
N SER A 4 71.25 -89.63 87.49
CA SER A 4 70.20 -89.96 86.51
C SER A 4 68.82 -89.80 87.11
N ALA A 5 68.31 -88.57 87.10
CA ALA A 5 66.88 -88.30 87.09
C ALA A 5 66.66 -86.82 86.75
N LEU A 6 65.74 -86.56 85.82
CA LEU A 6 65.41 -85.25 85.23
C LEU A 6 66.41 -84.67 84.23
N ILE A 7 66.58 -85.45 83.16
CA ILE A 7 66.76 -84.97 81.79
C ILE A 7 65.99 -85.95 80.88
N VAL A 8 64.66 -85.81 80.79
CA VAL A 8 63.84 -86.60 79.84
C VAL A 8 63.64 -85.87 78.52
N ALA A 9 63.85 -84.55 78.48
CA ALA A 9 63.71 -83.75 77.26
C ALA A 9 64.96 -83.78 76.34
N GLU A 10 66.21 -83.96 76.81
CA GLU A 10 67.40 -83.98 75.91
C GLU A 10 67.41 -85.17 74.95
N LYS A 11 66.67 -86.25 75.26
CA LYS A 11 66.59 -87.46 74.41
C LYS A 11 65.37 -87.49 73.49
N MET A 12 64.50 -86.47 73.53
CA MET A 12 63.27 -86.45 72.74
C MET A 12 63.40 -85.50 71.56
N ASP A 13 62.97 -85.96 70.39
CA ASP A 13 62.87 -85.13 69.19
C ASP A 13 61.79 -84.04 69.37
N ALA A 14 62.11 -82.79 69.02
CA ALA A 14 61.18 -81.67 69.03
C ALA A 14 59.96 -81.90 68.11
N ALA A 15 60.05 -82.77 67.10
CA ALA A 15 58.87 -83.18 66.32
C ALA A 15 57.87 -83.99 67.15
N VAL A 16 58.35 -84.87 68.03
CA VAL A 16 57.53 -85.76 68.86
C VAL A 16 57.06 -85.04 70.13
N LEU A 17 57.93 -84.24 70.74
CA LEU A 17 57.63 -83.49 71.97
C LEU A 17 56.51 -82.46 71.78
N PHE A 18 56.54 -81.69 70.69
CA PHE A 18 55.54 -80.65 70.39
C PHE A 18 54.32 -81.21 69.66
N THR A 19 53.71 -82.22 70.27
CA THR A 19 52.38 -82.77 69.93
C THR A 19 51.54 -82.83 71.19
N ASP A 20 50.21 -82.85 71.07
CA ASP A 20 49.32 -82.86 72.24
C ASP A 20 49.62 -84.06 73.17
N THR A 21 49.79 -85.24 72.59
CA THR A 21 50.10 -86.47 73.34
C THR A 21 51.55 -86.54 73.82
N GLY A 22 52.50 -86.02 73.03
CA GLY A 22 53.93 -86.01 73.35
C GLY A 22 54.26 -85.08 74.52
N MET A 23 53.65 -83.90 74.56
CA MET A 23 53.84 -82.93 75.64
C MET A 23 53.26 -83.47 76.94
N GLU A 24 52.02 -83.96 76.91
CA GLU A 24 51.34 -84.52 78.08
C GLU A 24 52.11 -85.71 78.67
N LYS A 25 52.54 -86.66 77.83
CA LYS A 25 53.34 -87.81 78.26
C LYS A 25 54.66 -87.39 78.90
N THR A 26 55.35 -86.40 78.32
CA THR A 26 56.63 -85.90 78.84
C THR A 26 56.46 -85.23 80.20
N LEU A 27 55.44 -84.38 80.35
CA LEU A 27 55.14 -83.70 81.61
C LEU A 27 54.73 -84.69 82.71
N ASN A 28 53.91 -85.69 82.38
CA ASN A 28 53.54 -86.75 83.31
C ASN A 28 54.75 -87.56 83.76
N SER A 29 55.66 -87.92 82.85
CA SER A 29 56.91 -88.61 83.18
C SER A 29 57.82 -87.77 84.09
N ILE A 30 57.97 -86.47 83.79
CA ILE A 30 58.69 -85.49 84.63
C ILE A 30 58.10 -85.45 86.05
N ARG A 31 56.76 -85.41 86.16
CA ARG A 31 56.06 -85.40 87.44
C ARG A 31 56.27 -86.70 88.23
N GLU A 32 56.13 -87.85 87.58
CA GLU A 32 56.34 -89.16 88.21
C GLU A 32 57.76 -89.28 88.76
N MET A 33 58.78 -88.93 87.97
CA MET A 33 60.17 -88.97 88.44
C MET A 33 60.45 -87.97 89.58
N ALA A 34 59.82 -86.79 89.54
CA ALA A 34 59.96 -85.81 90.61
C ALA A 34 59.32 -86.30 91.92
N MET A 35 58.16 -86.95 91.85
CA MET A 35 57.44 -87.41 93.04
C MET A 35 57.91 -88.79 93.55
N ALA A 36 58.68 -89.54 92.77
CA ALA A 36 59.15 -90.87 93.15
C ALA A 36 60.17 -90.88 94.30
N HIS A 37 60.85 -89.76 94.57
CA HIS A 37 61.78 -89.61 95.68
C HIS A 37 61.17 -88.74 96.77
N VAL A 38 61.09 -89.25 98.01
CA VAL A 38 60.61 -88.51 99.19
C VAL A 38 61.79 -88.31 100.16
N PRO A 39 62.56 -87.22 100.02
CA PRO A 39 63.66 -86.92 100.94
C PRO A 39 63.16 -86.60 102.35
N ASP A 40 63.95 -86.96 103.37
CA ASP A 40 63.67 -86.58 104.75
C ASP A 40 64.04 -85.11 105.01
N ILE A 41 63.01 -84.26 105.09
CA ILE A 41 63.14 -82.82 105.32
C ILE A 41 63.78 -82.45 106.67
N SER A 42 63.77 -83.36 107.64
CA SER A 42 64.39 -83.13 108.96
C SER A 42 65.92 -83.05 108.87
N THR A 43 66.51 -83.67 107.85
CA THR A 43 67.96 -83.69 107.61
C THR A 43 68.42 -82.58 106.66
N ASP A 44 69.65 -82.10 106.86
CA ASP A 44 70.27 -81.12 105.94
C ASP A 44 70.45 -81.68 104.52
N GLN A 45 70.80 -82.97 104.43
CA GLN A 45 70.95 -83.67 103.16
C GLN A 45 69.61 -83.76 102.41
N GLY A 46 68.53 -84.15 103.08
CA GLY A 46 67.22 -84.25 102.45
C GLY A 46 66.69 -82.90 101.94
N ARG A 47 66.94 -81.79 102.65
CA ARG A 47 66.62 -80.43 102.15
C ARG A 47 67.42 -80.07 100.90
N LYS A 48 68.71 -80.41 100.85
CA LYS A 48 69.57 -80.20 99.67
C LYS A 48 69.12 -81.06 98.48
N ASP A 49 68.67 -82.28 98.73
CA ASP A 49 68.16 -83.17 97.68
C ASP A 49 66.84 -82.65 97.08
N ILE A 50 65.94 -82.08 97.90
CA ILE A 50 64.73 -81.39 97.43
C ILE A 50 65.09 -80.18 96.55
N ALA A 51 66.02 -79.33 97.00
CA ALA A 51 66.47 -78.17 96.24
C ALA A 51 67.09 -78.57 94.90
N SER A 52 67.92 -79.61 94.89
CA SER A 52 68.52 -80.19 93.68
C SER A 52 67.46 -80.75 92.73
N LEU A 53 66.43 -81.42 93.23
CA LEU A 53 65.32 -81.90 92.43
C LEU A 53 64.51 -80.76 91.79
N ALA A 54 64.18 -79.73 92.57
CA ALA A 54 63.50 -78.54 92.07
C ALA A 54 64.30 -77.83 90.97
N HIS A 55 65.63 -77.72 91.14
CA HIS A 55 66.49 -77.15 90.11
C HIS A 55 66.46 -77.96 88.80
N ARG A 56 66.41 -79.30 88.88
CA ARG A 56 66.32 -80.16 87.69
C ARG A 56 64.97 -80.04 86.98
N VAL A 57 63.87 -79.86 87.70
CA VAL A 57 62.56 -79.51 87.10
C VAL A 57 62.62 -78.16 86.38
N ALA A 58 63.25 -77.15 86.99
CA ALA A 58 63.44 -75.84 86.36
C ALA A 58 64.31 -75.91 85.09
N ARG A 59 65.35 -76.74 85.07
CA ARG A 59 66.13 -77.02 83.84
C ARG A 59 65.30 -77.71 82.77
N SER A 60 64.47 -78.67 83.14
CA SER A 60 63.58 -79.36 82.19
C SER A 60 62.57 -78.39 81.54
N LYS A 61 62.02 -77.43 82.31
CA LYS A 61 61.18 -76.34 81.77
C LYS A 61 61.94 -75.51 80.74
N THR A 62 63.15 -75.05 81.08
CA THR A 62 63.96 -74.18 80.23
C THR A 62 64.31 -74.88 78.92
N LEU A 63 64.71 -76.15 79.00
CA LEU A 63 65.03 -76.97 77.83
C LEU A 63 63.81 -77.14 76.89
N ILE A 64 62.63 -77.44 77.43
CA ILE A 64 61.40 -77.53 76.63
C ILE A 64 61.10 -76.19 75.95
N ASP A 65 61.22 -75.07 76.66
CA ASP A 65 60.99 -73.73 76.09
C ASP A 65 61.97 -73.42 74.94
N ASP A 66 63.27 -73.70 75.13
CA ASP A 66 64.30 -73.46 74.13
C ASP A 66 64.12 -74.35 72.88
N MET A 67 63.78 -75.64 73.05
CA MET A 67 63.43 -76.52 71.92
C MET A 67 62.22 -75.99 71.12
N GLY A 68 61.28 -75.33 71.78
CA GLY A 68 60.10 -74.72 71.14
C GLY A 68 60.48 -73.49 70.33
N LYS A 69 61.34 -72.62 70.89
CA LYS A 69 61.89 -71.46 70.18
C LYS A 69 62.66 -71.88 68.94
N ASP A 70 63.51 -72.90 69.03
CA ASP A 70 64.31 -73.39 67.91
C ASP A 70 63.41 -73.96 66.80
N LYS A 71 62.40 -74.77 67.15
CA LYS A 71 61.41 -75.28 66.18
C LYS A 71 60.66 -74.15 65.47
N ILE A 72 60.26 -73.10 66.20
CA ILE A 72 59.59 -71.92 65.64
C ILE A 72 60.55 -71.13 64.74
N ALA A 73 61.80 -70.96 65.15
CA ALA A 73 62.81 -70.26 64.38
C ALA A 73 63.09 -70.97 63.05
N ASP A 74 63.20 -72.30 63.07
CA ASP A 74 63.40 -73.09 61.85
C ASP A 74 62.16 -73.09 60.95
N ALA A 75 60.95 -73.17 61.51
CA ALA A 75 59.72 -73.00 60.74
C ALA A 75 59.63 -71.62 60.07
N LYS A 76 60.02 -70.55 60.78
CA LYS A 76 60.08 -69.19 60.22
C LYS A 76 61.08 -69.10 59.07
N LYS A 77 62.29 -69.66 59.21
CA LYS A 77 63.27 -69.70 58.10
C LYS A 77 62.70 -70.35 56.84
N VAL A 78 61.95 -71.45 56.99
CA VAL A 78 61.29 -72.12 55.86
C VAL A 78 60.22 -71.21 55.25
N ILE A 79 59.35 -70.60 56.06
CA ILE A 79 58.29 -69.70 55.59
C ILE A 79 58.88 -68.47 54.88
N ASP A 80 59.89 -67.85 55.49
CA ASP A 80 60.57 -66.66 54.98
C ASP A 80 61.38 -66.95 53.71
N GLY A 81 61.85 -68.19 53.53
CA GLY A 81 62.45 -68.65 52.28
C GLY A 81 61.41 -68.90 51.17
N VAL A 82 60.26 -69.48 51.50
CA VAL A 82 59.21 -69.84 50.52
C VAL A 82 58.46 -68.62 50.01
N ASN A 83 58.18 -67.63 50.87
CA ASN A 83 57.36 -66.47 50.49
C ASN A 83 57.93 -65.63 49.32
N PRO A 84 59.21 -65.24 49.31
CA PRO A 84 59.82 -64.55 48.18
C PRO A 84 59.82 -65.39 46.89
N LEU A 85 60.05 -66.71 47.00
CA LEU A 85 60.03 -67.61 45.85
C LEU A 85 58.63 -67.70 45.22
N ARG A 86 57.59 -67.79 46.06
CA ARG A 86 56.19 -67.74 45.59
C ARG A 86 55.86 -66.43 44.90
N LYS A 87 56.33 -65.30 45.44
CA LYS A 87 56.17 -63.99 44.80
C LYS A 87 56.88 -63.97 43.43
N LYS A 88 58.15 -64.37 43.39
CA LYS A 88 58.93 -64.46 42.14
C LYS A 88 58.25 -65.33 41.09
N ALA A 89 57.69 -66.47 41.49
CA ALA A 89 56.96 -67.35 40.59
C ALA A 89 55.70 -66.67 40.03
N ARG A 90 54.92 -65.98 40.87
CA ARG A 90 53.73 -65.24 40.43
C ARG A 90 54.09 -64.15 39.44
N ASP A 91 55.02 -63.27 39.82
CA ASP A 91 55.42 -62.11 39.00
C ASP A 91 55.99 -62.58 37.64
N PHE A 92 56.78 -63.66 37.63
CA PHE A 92 57.29 -64.25 36.39
C PHE A 92 56.18 -64.82 35.50
N LEU A 93 55.24 -65.58 36.08
CA LEU A 93 54.15 -66.19 35.31
C LEU A 93 53.14 -65.15 34.80
N ASP A 94 52.88 -64.09 35.55
CA ASP A 94 52.03 -62.98 35.10
C ASP A 94 52.68 -62.23 33.92
N ASN A 95 53.99 -61.96 33.99
CA ASN A 95 54.74 -61.37 32.87
C ASN A 95 54.75 -62.29 31.65
N LEU A 96 55.04 -63.59 31.84
CA LEU A 96 55.05 -64.57 30.74
C LEU A 96 53.66 -64.68 30.10
N LYS A 97 52.59 -64.65 30.89
CA LYS A 97 51.21 -64.62 30.37
C LYS A 97 50.98 -63.39 29.50
N ALA A 98 51.43 -62.21 29.93
CA ALA A 98 51.32 -60.99 29.14
C ALA A 98 52.14 -61.07 27.85
N GLU A 99 53.38 -61.56 27.90
CA GLU A 99 54.23 -61.76 26.72
C GLU A 99 53.64 -62.75 25.72
N VAL A 100 53.10 -63.88 26.21
CA VAL A 100 52.44 -64.89 25.37
C VAL A 100 51.15 -64.34 24.74
N ARG A 101 50.43 -63.48 25.46
CA ARG A 101 49.19 -62.88 24.96
C ARG A 101 49.43 -61.70 24.03
N LYS A 102 50.56 -60.99 24.17
CA LYS A 102 50.88 -59.77 23.44
C LYS A 102 50.66 -59.88 21.91
N PRO A 103 51.09 -60.95 21.19
CA PRO A 103 50.83 -61.05 19.76
C PRO A 103 49.34 -61.08 19.39
N LEU A 104 48.50 -61.69 20.24
CA LEU A 104 47.05 -61.69 20.05
C LEU A 104 46.46 -60.30 20.31
N ASP A 105 46.87 -59.65 21.40
CA ASP A 105 46.40 -58.30 21.72
C ASP A 105 46.80 -57.29 20.63
N ASP A 106 48.03 -57.39 20.11
CA ASP A 106 48.51 -56.55 18.99
C ASP A 106 47.68 -56.80 17.71
N TRP A 107 47.37 -58.06 17.38
CA TRP A 107 46.52 -58.40 16.23
C TRP A 107 45.06 -57.93 16.42
N GLU A 108 44.48 -58.11 17.61
CA GLU A 108 43.13 -57.63 17.94
C GLU A 108 43.05 -56.10 17.81
N ALA A 109 44.10 -55.37 18.24
CA ALA A 109 44.20 -53.93 18.09
C ALA A 109 44.33 -53.50 16.62
N GLU A 110 45.14 -54.19 15.82
CA GLU A 110 45.27 -53.93 14.38
C GLU A 110 43.96 -54.20 13.63
N GLU A 111 43.26 -55.30 13.90
CA GLU A 111 41.97 -55.60 13.29
C GLU A 111 40.89 -54.60 13.70
N ALA A 112 40.85 -54.20 14.98
CA ALA A 112 39.97 -53.14 15.44
C ALA A 112 40.25 -51.81 14.71
N ALA A 113 41.53 -51.46 14.50
CA ALA A 113 41.93 -50.27 13.76
C ALA A 113 41.53 -50.36 12.28
N LYS A 114 41.74 -51.51 11.62
CA LYS A 114 41.31 -51.73 10.22
C LYS A 114 39.80 -51.62 10.07
N LYS A 115 39.03 -52.21 10.98
CA LYS A 115 37.57 -52.10 10.97
C LYS A 115 37.11 -50.67 11.17
N ALA A 116 37.70 -49.95 12.14
CA ALA A 116 37.39 -48.55 12.37
C ALA A 116 37.74 -47.66 11.16
N GLU A 117 38.85 -47.94 10.48
CA GLU A 117 39.25 -47.27 9.25
C GLU A 117 38.28 -47.56 8.10
N ALA A 118 37.90 -48.83 7.90
CA ALA A 118 36.90 -49.20 6.89
C ALA A 118 35.55 -48.53 7.16
N ASP A 119 35.10 -48.50 8.41
CA ASP A 119 33.87 -47.80 8.82
C ASP A 119 33.98 -46.28 8.63
N ARG A 120 35.18 -45.70 8.73
CA ARG A 120 35.42 -44.28 8.44
C ARG A 120 35.35 -44.01 6.94
N ILE A 121 36.07 -44.80 6.13
CA ILE A 121 36.08 -44.67 4.67
C ILE A 121 34.66 -44.82 4.12
N GLU A 122 33.89 -45.78 4.63
CA GLU A 122 32.51 -46.00 4.19
C GLU A 122 31.61 -44.80 4.55
N ARG A 123 31.74 -44.26 5.76
CA ARG A 123 31.03 -43.03 6.16
C ARG A 123 31.39 -41.85 5.28
N GLU A 124 32.67 -41.60 5.04
CA GLU A 124 33.13 -40.51 4.17
C GLU A 124 32.63 -40.69 2.72
N ARG A 125 32.58 -41.94 2.23
CA ARG A 125 32.00 -42.27 0.91
C ARG A 125 30.52 -41.86 0.86
N ILE A 126 29.73 -42.24 1.86
CA ILE A 126 28.30 -41.92 1.93
C ILE A 126 28.07 -40.41 2.07
N GLU A 127 28.84 -39.73 2.91
CA GLU A 127 28.76 -38.27 3.08
C GLU A 127 29.07 -37.52 1.78
N LYS A 128 30.09 -37.95 1.03
CA LYS A 128 30.40 -37.39 -0.30
C LYS A 128 29.24 -37.56 -1.26
N ARG A 129 28.60 -38.74 -1.29
CA ARG A 129 27.42 -39.01 -2.13
C ARG A 129 26.25 -38.08 -1.79
N ILE A 130 25.95 -37.91 -0.51
CA ILE A 130 24.88 -37.01 -0.04
C ILE A 130 25.19 -35.57 -0.43
N SER A 131 26.43 -35.12 -0.18
CA SER A 131 26.85 -33.76 -0.54
C SER A 131 26.79 -33.51 -2.04
N GLU A 132 27.15 -34.48 -2.88
CA GLU A 132 27.04 -34.35 -4.32
C GLU A 132 25.59 -34.28 -4.79
N LEU A 133 24.70 -35.14 -4.28
CA LEU A 133 23.27 -35.13 -4.59
C LEU A 133 22.58 -33.84 -4.15
N ALA A 134 22.98 -33.29 -3.00
CA ALA A 134 22.44 -32.03 -2.48
C ALA A 134 22.69 -30.85 -3.42
N LYS A 135 23.79 -30.84 -4.19
CA LYS A 135 24.07 -29.81 -5.22
C LYS A 135 23.02 -29.77 -6.32
N TYR A 136 22.34 -30.89 -6.56
CA TYR A 136 21.27 -31.04 -7.56
C TYR A 136 19.88 -31.07 -6.91
N GLY A 137 19.75 -30.54 -5.69
CA GLY A 137 18.48 -30.41 -4.98
C GLY A 137 17.97 -31.69 -4.31
N GLN A 138 18.75 -32.77 -4.28
CA GLN A 138 18.39 -34.02 -3.62
C GLN A 138 19.02 -34.10 -2.22
N ASN A 139 18.27 -33.70 -1.19
CA ASN A 139 18.71 -33.78 0.20
C ASN A 139 18.21 -35.08 0.84
N LEU A 140 19.07 -36.10 0.89
CA LEU A 140 18.72 -37.43 1.38
C LEU A 140 19.43 -37.73 2.71
N PRO A 141 18.75 -38.41 3.66
CA PRO A 141 19.36 -38.80 4.91
C PRO A 141 20.42 -39.90 4.72
N PHE A 142 21.36 -39.98 5.67
CA PHE A 142 22.45 -40.94 5.63
C PHE A 142 22.01 -42.39 5.39
N PHE A 143 20.99 -42.85 6.12
CA PHE A 143 20.51 -44.22 6.05
C PHE A 143 19.96 -44.62 4.68
N ASP A 144 19.38 -43.67 3.93
CA ASP A 144 18.86 -43.96 2.60
C ASP A 144 19.99 -44.24 1.62
N VAL A 145 21.08 -43.48 1.71
CA VAL A 145 22.25 -43.59 0.81
C VAL A 145 23.22 -44.70 1.26
N ALA A 146 23.28 -45.01 2.55
CA ALA A 146 24.18 -46.02 3.10
C ALA A 146 23.98 -47.42 2.49
N GLY A 147 22.75 -47.76 2.11
CA GLY A 147 22.43 -49.03 1.46
C GLY A 147 22.66 -49.07 -0.05
N TRP A 148 23.18 -48.02 -0.67
CA TRP A 148 23.32 -47.95 -2.12
C TRP A 148 24.64 -48.53 -2.59
N ASP A 149 24.57 -49.37 -3.61
CA ASP A 149 25.72 -49.69 -4.43
C ASP A 149 26.08 -48.52 -5.37
N ASP A 150 27.21 -48.66 -6.06
CA ASP A 150 27.73 -47.63 -6.96
C ASP A 150 26.81 -47.40 -8.17
N ALA A 151 26.11 -48.45 -8.61
CA ALA A 151 25.18 -48.38 -9.74
C ALA A 151 23.95 -47.53 -9.40
N LYS A 152 23.29 -47.83 -8.27
CA LYS A 152 22.14 -47.07 -7.78
C LYS A 152 22.51 -45.62 -7.48
N TYR A 153 23.67 -45.40 -6.87
CA TYR A 153 24.17 -44.04 -6.66
C TYR A 153 24.30 -43.26 -7.97
N SER A 154 24.93 -43.87 -8.97
CA SER A 154 25.17 -43.24 -10.28
C SER A 154 23.86 -42.93 -11.02
N GLU A 155 22.90 -43.84 -10.98
CA GLU A 155 21.57 -43.64 -11.57
C GLU A 155 20.83 -42.46 -10.93
N VAL A 156 20.77 -42.42 -9.59
CA VAL A 156 20.09 -41.33 -8.87
C VAL A 156 20.80 -40.00 -9.12
N LEU A 157 22.13 -39.99 -9.11
CA LEU A 157 22.92 -38.79 -9.40
C LEU A 157 22.66 -38.27 -10.81
N GLN A 158 22.62 -39.15 -11.81
CA GLN A 158 22.32 -38.77 -13.18
C GLN A 158 20.90 -38.20 -13.30
N SER A 159 19.90 -38.87 -12.72
CA SER A 159 18.52 -38.38 -12.72
C SER A 159 18.40 -37.02 -12.02
N ALA A 160 19.14 -36.81 -10.93
CA ALA A 160 19.16 -35.52 -10.23
C ALA A 160 19.77 -34.41 -11.10
N LYS A 161 20.87 -34.69 -11.81
CA LYS A 161 21.49 -33.77 -12.76
C LYS A 161 20.54 -33.39 -13.89
N GLU A 162 19.92 -34.37 -14.54
CA GLU A 162 18.98 -34.14 -15.63
C GLU A 162 17.78 -33.29 -15.20
N LYS A 163 17.20 -33.58 -14.01
CA LYS A 163 16.10 -32.77 -13.45
C LYS A 163 16.54 -31.36 -13.13
N HIS A 164 17.71 -31.19 -12.53
CA HIS A 164 18.25 -29.87 -12.20
C HIS A 164 18.52 -29.05 -13.46
N GLU A 165 19.12 -29.64 -14.48
CA GLU A 165 19.35 -28.98 -15.78
C GLU A 165 18.04 -28.61 -16.48
N ALA A 166 17.05 -29.51 -16.47
CA ALA A 166 15.72 -29.22 -17.02
C ALA A 166 15.02 -28.08 -16.28
N GLU A 167 15.13 -28.02 -14.95
CA GLU A 167 14.58 -26.94 -14.14
C GLU A 167 15.28 -25.61 -14.42
N GLN A 168 16.62 -25.60 -14.49
CA GLN A 168 17.39 -24.41 -14.85
C GLN A 168 17.02 -23.90 -16.25
N LYS A 169 16.86 -24.80 -17.23
CA LYS A 169 16.42 -24.44 -18.57
C LYS A 169 15.01 -23.86 -18.58
N ARG A 170 14.06 -24.45 -17.83
CA ARG A 170 12.70 -23.94 -17.70
C ARG A 170 12.69 -22.54 -17.08
N LEU A 171 13.47 -22.32 -16.02
CA LEU A 171 13.60 -21.01 -15.37
C LEU A 171 14.19 -19.96 -16.33
N ALA A 172 15.21 -20.33 -17.11
CA ALA A 172 15.80 -19.44 -18.11
C ALA A 172 14.81 -19.11 -19.25
N GLU A 173 14.02 -20.08 -19.71
CA GLU A 173 12.95 -19.86 -20.71
C GLU A 173 11.84 -18.96 -20.16
N GLU A 174 11.42 -19.16 -18.91
CA GLU A 174 10.43 -18.33 -18.23
C GLU A 174 10.93 -16.88 -18.04
N GLU A 175 12.19 -16.71 -17.62
CA GLU A 175 12.81 -15.39 -17.49
C GLU A 175 12.92 -14.68 -18.85
N ALA A 176 13.33 -15.41 -19.90
CA ALA A 176 13.39 -14.87 -21.26
C ALA A 176 11.98 -14.48 -21.76
N ALA A 177 10.96 -15.30 -21.53
CA ALA A 177 9.57 -14.99 -21.89
C ALA A 177 9.07 -13.75 -21.14
N ARG A 178 9.33 -13.65 -19.84
CA ARG A 178 8.97 -12.49 -19.02
C ARG A 178 9.66 -11.21 -19.51
N LYS A 179 10.92 -11.30 -19.92
CA LYS A 179 11.65 -10.17 -20.50
C LYS A 179 11.04 -9.74 -21.85
N MET A 180 10.73 -10.70 -22.72
CA MET A 180 10.06 -10.42 -24.00
C MET A 180 8.68 -9.79 -23.81
N GLU A 181 7.90 -10.27 -22.84
CA GLU A 181 6.60 -9.70 -22.49
C GLU A 181 6.74 -8.27 -21.95
N ALA A 182 7.70 -8.03 -21.05
CA ALA A 182 7.99 -6.69 -20.53
C ALA A 182 8.41 -5.72 -21.65
N GLU A 183 9.28 -6.15 -22.56
CA GLU A 183 9.68 -5.36 -23.73
C GLU A 183 8.51 -5.10 -24.69
N HIS A 184 7.62 -6.08 -24.90
CA HIS A 184 6.43 -5.90 -25.72
C HIS A 184 5.45 -4.92 -25.08
N LEU A 185 5.20 -5.04 -23.77
CA LEU A 185 4.33 -4.13 -23.03
C LEU A 185 4.90 -2.69 -23.03
N GLU A 186 6.22 -2.53 -22.93
CA GLU A 186 6.86 -1.21 -23.04
C GLU A 186 6.67 -0.61 -24.44
N LYS A 187 6.83 -1.42 -25.50
CA LYS A 187 6.57 -0.98 -26.89
C LYS A 187 5.11 -0.56 -27.08
N VAL A 188 4.16 -1.36 -26.63
CA VAL A 188 2.72 -1.04 -26.70
C VAL A 188 2.43 0.26 -25.94
N ARG A 189 3.03 0.46 -24.75
CA ARG A 189 2.85 1.70 -24.00
C ARG A 189 3.40 2.91 -24.75
N LYS A 190 4.58 2.79 -25.39
CA LYS A 190 5.16 3.86 -26.21
C LYS A 190 4.31 4.16 -27.44
N GLU A 191 3.76 3.14 -28.10
CA GLU A 191 2.85 3.30 -29.23
C GLU A 191 1.55 4.00 -28.82
N GLN A 192 0.94 3.58 -27.70
CA GLN A 192 -0.25 4.23 -27.14
C GLN A 192 0.02 5.68 -26.74
N GLU A 193 1.18 5.98 -26.14
CA GLU A 193 1.58 7.35 -25.79
C GLU A 193 1.81 8.21 -27.04
N ALA A 194 2.46 7.65 -28.07
CA ALA A 194 2.65 8.32 -29.35
C ALA A 194 1.34 8.56 -30.10
N GLU A 195 0.42 7.58 -30.10
CA GLU A 195 -0.90 7.71 -30.70
C GLU A 195 -1.76 8.72 -29.95
N ALA A 196 -1.77 8.69 -28.61
CA ALA A 196 -2.45 9.68 -27.79
C ALA A 196 -1.89 11.10 -28.03
N ALA A 197 -0.57 11.25 -28.18
CA ALA A 197 0.05 12.52 -28.53
C ALA A 197 -0.36 12.99 -29.93
N ARG A 198 -0.42 12.09 -30.93
CA ARG A 198 -0.92 12.40 -32.27
C ARG A 198 -2.38 12.84 -32.26
N LEU A 199 -3.25 12.11 -31.55
CA LEU A 199 -4.67 12.43 -31.45
C LEU A 199 -4.89 13.75 -30.71
N ALA A 200 -4.11 14.03 -29.66
CA ALA A 200 -4.16 15.32 -28.96
C ALA A 200 -3.72 16.48 -29.86
N GLU A 201 -2.68 16.30 -30.68
CA GLU A 201 -2.23 17.30 -31.65
C GLU A 201 -3.25 17.52 -32.78
N GLU A 202 -3.84 16.45 -33.29
CA GLU A 202 -4.92 16.54 -34.29
C GLU A 202 -6.16 17.23 -33.73
N LYS A 203 -6.54 16.92 -32.49
CA LYS A 203 -7.62 17.60 -31.79
C LYS A 203 -7.30 19.08 -31.56
N ARG A 204 -6.07 19.43 -31.18
CA ARG A 204 -5.65 20.84 -31.06
C ARG A 204 -5.75 21.59 -32.38
N LYS A 205 -5.32 20.96 -33.49
CA LYS A 205 -5.48 21.55 -34.83
C LYS A 205 -6.95 21.71 -35.21
N GLN A 206 -7.78 20.72 -34.92
CA GLN A 206 -9.21 20.79 -35.20
C GLN A 206 -9.91 21.85 -34.33
N ASP A 207 -9.56 21.94 -33.04
CA ASP A 207 -10.09 22.95 -32.13
C ASP A 207 -9.65 24.36 -32.56
N GLU A 208 -8.42 24.54 -33.06
CA GLU A 208 -7.93 25.78 -33.65
C GLU A 208 -8.70 26.16 -34.92
N LEU A 209 -8.89 25.21 -35.85
CA LEU A 209 -9.68 25.42 -37.07
C LEU A 209 -11.14 25.77 -36.73
N ASN A 210 -11.75 25.05 -35.78
CA ASN A 210 -13.09 25.33 -35.30
C ASN A 210 -13.18 26.70 -34.62
N ARG A 211 -12.14 27.14 -33.90
CA ARG A 211 -12.09 28.49 -33.31
C ARG A 211 -12.04 29.56 -34.40
N ILE A 212 -11.16 29.39 -35.40
CA ILE A 212 -11.06 30.30 -36.55
C ILE A 212 -12.39 30.35 -37.31
N GLU A 213 -13.05 29.21 -37.52
CA GLU A 213 -14.35 29.17 -38.18
C GLU A 213 -15.45 29.84 -37.35
N ARG A 214 -15.50 29.60 -36.03
CA ARG A 214 -16.42 30.29 -35.13
C ARG A 214 -16.19 31.79 -35.10
N GLU A 215 -14.94 32.24 -35.05
CA GLU A 215 -14.56 33.65 -35.12
C GLU A 215 -15.01 34.28 -36.45
N LYS A 216 -14.87 33.58 -37.58
CA LYS A 216 -15.38 34.03 -38.88
C LYS A 216 -16.90 34.12 -38.90
N ILE A 217 -17.60 33.08 -38.44
CA ILE A 217 -19.07 33.05 -38.38
C ILE A 217 -19.59 34.13 -37.42
N GLU A 218 -18.92 34.38 -36.30
CA GLU A 218 -19.30 35.41 -35.35
C GLU A 218 -19.01 36.81 -35.88
N ALA A 219 -17.88 37.02 -36.57
CA ALA A 219 -17.58 38.27 -37.27
C ALA A 219 -18.61 38.55 -38.39
N GLU A 220 -18.99 37.53 -39.16
CA GLU A 220 -20.02 37.63 -40.20
C GLU A 220 -21.40 37.91 -39.60
N LYS A 221 -21.79 37.22 -38.52
CA LYS A 221 -23.03 37.51 -37.79
C LYS A 221 -23.05 38.93 -37.24
N ARG A 222 -21.95 39.40 -36.63
CA ARG A 222 -21.81 40.79 -36.15
C ARG A 222 -21.88 41.79 -37.30
N ALA A 223 -21.31 41.48 -38.47
CA ALA A 223 -21.41 42.32 -39.66
C ALA A 223 -22.87 42.42 -40.15
N ILE A 224 -23.57 41.28 -40.26
CA ILE A 224 -24.99 41.22 -40.64
C ILE A 224 -25.87 41.93 -39.61
N GLU A 225 -25.60 41.77 -38.32
CA GLU A 225 -26.35 42.42 -37.23
C GLU A 225 -26.11 43.93 -37.22
N ASN A 226 -24.87 44.39 -37.42
CA ASN A 226 -24.54 45.81 -37.57
C ASN A 226 -25.20 46.42 -38.81
N GLU A 227 -25.22 45.69 -39.94
CA GLU A 227 -25.90 46.12 -41.16
C GLU A 227 -27.41 46.20 -40.96
N LYS A 228 -28.03 45.19 -40.34
CA LYS A 228 -29.45 45.21 -39.96
C LYS A 228 -29.77 46.35 -38.99
N ALA A 229 -28.92 46.60 -38.00
CA ALA A 229 -29.08 47.71 -37.06
C ALA A 229 -28.91 49.08 -37.74
N ALA A 230 -28.02 49.20 -38.72
CA ALA A 230 -27.87 50.41 -39.53
C ALA A 230 -29.10 50.66 -40.41
N ILE A 231 -29.59 49.62 -41.09
CA ILE A 231 -30.83 49.68 -41.89
C ILE A 231 -32.04 50.01 -41.01
N GLN A 232 -32.12 49.44 -39.80
CA GLN A 232 -33.21 49.72 -38.88
C GLN A 232 -33.15 51.17 -38.38
N LYS A 233 -31.97 51.67 -37.99
CA LYS A 233 -31.79 53.09 -37.64
C LYS A 233 -32.16 54.01 -38.81
N GLU A 234 -31.83 53.66 -40.04
CA GLU A 234 -32.21 54.44 -41.22
C GLU A 234 -33.73 54.43 -41.45
N LYS A 235 -34.39 53.28 -41.26
CA LYS A 235 -35.86 53.18 -41.29
C LYS A 235 -36.52 53.99 -40.18
N ASP A 236 -36.02 53.90 -38.95
CA ASP A 236 -36.56 54.64 -37.80
C ASP A 236 -36.39 56.16 -38.01
N ILE A 237 -35.25 56.61 -38.55
CA ILE A 237 -35.04 58.02 -38.94
C ILE A 237 -36.02 58.44 -40.05
N ARG A 238 -36.24 57.58 -41.05
CA ARG A 238 -37.17 57.86 -42.16
C ARG A 238 -38.63 57.89 -41.71
N GLU A 239 -39.03 57.00 -40.81
CA GLU A 239 -40.35 56.97 -40.20
C GLU A 239 -40.57 58.17 -39.27
N ALA A 240 -39.59 58.53 -38.43
CA ALA A 240 -39.65 59.75 -37.63
C ALA A 240 -39.76 61.00 -38.50
N ALA A 241 -39.01 61.06 -39.62
CA ALA A 241 -39.12 62.16 -40.58
C ALA A 241 -40.48 62.17 -41.32
N ALA A 242 -41.06 61.00 -41.62
CA ALA A 242 -42.39 60.90 -42.22
C ALA A 242 -43.50 61.31 -41.24
N VAL A 243 -43.40 60.92 -39.97
CA VAL A 243 -44.31 61.33 -38.90
C VAL A 243 -44.23 62.85 -38.69
N ALA A 244 -43.02 63.42 -38.64
CA ALA A 244 -42.84 64.88 -38.54
C ALA A 244 -43.42 65.64 -39.74
N ARG A 245 -43.25 65.12 -40.96
CA ARG A 245 -43.88 65.69 -42.17
C ARG A 245 -45.40 65.60 -42.14
N ASN A 246 -45.95 64.47 -41.71
CA ASN A 246 -47.39 64.29 -41.61
C ASN A 246 -48.01 65.19 -40.54
N LEU A 247 -47.31 65.39 -39.42
CA LEU A 247 -47.72 66.33 -38.38
C LEU A 247 -47.71 67.77 -38.89
N ALA A 248 -46.64 68.18 -39.60
CA ALA A 248 -46.56 69.51 -40.22
C ALA A 248 -47.66 69.74 -41.28
N ILE A 249 -48.00 68.72 -42.08
CA ILE A 249 -49.12 68.78 -43.04
C ILE A 249 -50.47 68.89 -42.30
N LEU A 250 -50.62 68.22 -41.15
CA LEU A 250 -51.84 68.31 -40.34
C LEU A 250 -51.98 69.71 -39.72
N GLU A 251 -50.90 70.25 -39.17
CA GLU A 251 -50.86 71.62 -38.61
C GLU A 251 -51.11 72.68 -39.69
N GLU A 252 -50.57 72.49 -40.90
CA GLU A 252 -50.83 73.37 -42.03
C GLU A 252 -52.31 73.29 -42.47
N LYS A 253 -52.88 72.08 -42.53
CA LYS A 253 -54.32 71.90 -42.81
C LYS A 253 -55.22 72.47 -41.71
N GLU A 254 -54.83 72.36 -40.44
CA GLU A 254 -55.58 72.96 -39.33
C GLU A 254 -55.47 74.49 -39.33
N ALA A 255 -54.30 75.04 -39.64
CA ALA A 255 -54.12 76.48 -39.84
C ALA A 255 -54.92 76.99 -41.05
N GLN A 256 -54.98 76.23 -42.15
CA GLN A 256 -55.81 76.53 -43.31
C GLN A 256 -57.30 76.46 -42.97
N ALA A 257 -57.74 75.43 -42.25
CA ALA A 257 -59.12 75.28 -41.79
C ALA A 257 -59.52 76.36 -40.77
N ARG A 258 -58.58 76.85 -39.94
CA ARG A 258 -58.81 77.97 -39.03
C ARG A 258 -58.98 79.28 -39.79
N LYS A 259 -58.14 79.54 -40.80
CA LYS A 259 -58.30 80.68 -41.72
C LYS A 259 -59.60 80.60 -42.53
N GLU A 260 -60.00 79.41 -42.98
CA GLU A 260 -61.28 79.21 -43.68
C GLU A 260 -62.49 79.35 -42.76
N ARG A 261 -62.42 78.90 -41.51
CA ARG A 261 -63.47 79.12 -40.50
C ARG A 261 -63.57 80.59 -40.12
N GLU A 262 -62.45 81.28 -39.92
CA GLU A 262 -62.43 82.73 -39.68
C GLU A 262 -62.95 83.51 -40.90
N ALA A 263 -62.65 83.07 -42.13
CA ALA A 263 -63.21 83.66 -43.36
C ALA A 263 -64.71 83.39 -43.52
N LYS A 264 -65.19 82.18 -43.20
CA LYS A 264 -66.63 81.83 -43.22
C LYS A 264 -67.40 82.57 -42.14
N GLU A 265 -66.86 82.72 -40.93
CA GLU A 265 -67.52 83.41 -39.83
C GLU A 265 -67.58 84.93 -40.07
N LYS A 266 -66.60 85.48 -40.81
CA LYS A 266 -66.62 86.88 -41.27
C LYS A 266 -67.60 87.08 -42.43
N ALA A 267 -67.71 86.12 -43.35
CA ALA A 267 -68.71 86.13 -44.43
C ALA A 267 -70.15 85.97 -43.90
N GLU A 268 -70.40 85.10 -42.90
CA GLU A 268 -71.73 84.96 -42.28
C GLU A 268 -72.14 86.19 -41.47
N LYS A 269 -71.19 86.89 -40.83
CA LYS A 269 -71.46 88.18 -40.15
C LYS A 269 -71.75 89.31 -41.15
N GLU A 270 -71.06 89.36 -42.30
CA GLU A 270 -71.36 90.31 -43.38
C GLU A 270 -72.68 90.00 -44.11
N GLU A 271 -73.05 88.72 -44.24
CA GLU A 271 -74.29 88.29 -44.89
C GLU A 271 -75.52 88.46 -44.00
N ALA A 272 -75.39 88.24 -42.67
CA ALA A 272 -76.41 88.57 -41.68
C ALA A 272 -76.63 90.09 -41.52
N GLU A 273 -75.59 90.91 -41.75
CA GLU A 273 -75.70 92.38 -41.77
C GLU A 273 -76.31 92.91 -43.08
N LYS A 274 -76.10 92.23 -44.21
CA LYS A 274 -76.77 92.49 -45.51
C LYS A 274 -78.28 92.22 -45.46
N ILE A 275 -78.69 91.09 -44.89
CA ILE A 275 -80.11 90.71 -44.77
C ILE A 275 -80.88 91.64 -43.82
N ARG A 276 -80.20 92.24 -42.83
CA ARG A 276 -80.78 93.25 -41.92
C ARG A 276 -80.90 94.65 -42.57
N ARG A 277 -80.14 94.92 -43.64
CA ARG A 277 -80.12 96.20 -44.37
C ARG A 277 -81.07 96.24 -45.59
N GLU A 278 -81.46 95.07 -46.13
CA GLU A 278 -82.43 94.93 -47.22
C GLU A 278 -83.91 95.02 -46.79
N ASN A 279 -84.22 94.89 -45.50
CA ASN A 279 -85.60 95.01 -44.97
C ASN A 279 -85.97 96.44 -44.50
N MET A 280 -85.22 97.48 -44.90
CA MET A 280 -85.56 98.90 -44.71
C MET A 280 -85.60 99.69 -46.04
N ARG A 281 -86.68 99.45 -46.80
CA ARG A 281 -87.46 100.37 -47.65
C ARG A 281 -86.88 101.12 -48.88
N PRO A 282 -87.68 101.26 -49.96
CA PRO A 282 -87.24 101.57 -51.33
C PRO A 282 -88.04 102.72 -52.00
N ASP A 283 -87.73 103.99 -51.73
CA ASP A 283 -88.49 105.16 -52.25
C ASP A 283 -87.87 105.88 -53.46
N LYS A 284 -86.62 105.59 -53.82
CA LYS A 284 -85.87 106.37 -54.82
C LYS A 284 -86.28 106.08 -56.27
N GLU A 285 -86.45 104.80 -56.61
CA GLU A 285 -86.66 104.37 -58.00
C GLU A 285 -88.10 104.63 -58.49
N LYS A 286 -89.10 104.61 -57.59
CA LYS A 286 -90.50 104.93 -57.92
C LYS A 286 -90.71 106.42 -58.22
N LEU A 287 -90.01 107.30 -57.51
CA LEU A 287 -90.11 108.76 -57.72
C LEU A 287 -89.41 109.21 -59.01
N GLU A 288 -88.28 108.59 -59.39
CA GLU A 288 -87.63 108.85 -60.69
C GLU A 288 -88.49 108.41 -61.87
N ALA A 289 -89.15 107.25 -61.77
CA ALA A 289 -90.06 106.77 -62.81
C ALA A 289 -91.27 107.70 -63.00
N TRP A 290 -91.90 108.16 -61.91
CA TRP A 290 -93.04 109.07 -61.98
C TRP A 290 -92.67 110.45 -62.55
N ALA A 291 -91.51 111.00 -62.16
CA ALA A 291 -91.04 112.28 -62.67
C ALA A 291 -90.75 112.25 -64.19
N LYS A 292 -90.19 111.14 -64.70
CA LYS A 292 -90.02 110.95 -66.16
C LYS A 292 -91.35 110.87 -66.90
N MET A 293 -92.34 110.17 -66.34
CA MET A 293 -93.66 110.02 -66.98
C MET A 293 -94.38 111.37 -67.15
N ILE A 294 -94.27 112.26 -66.16
CA ILE A 294 -94.86 113.61 -66.25
C ILE A 294 -94.13 114.48 -67.28
N ALA A 295 -92.80 114.38 -67.37
CA ALA A 295 -92.02 115.17 -68.32
C ALA A 295 -92.33 114.84 -69.79
N ASP A 296 -92.61 113.57 -70.08
CA ASP A 296 -92.85 113.05 -71.44
C ASP A 296 -94.33 112.93 -71.81
N THR A 297 -95.26 113.48 -71.03
CA THR A 297 -96.69 113.46 -71.39
C THR A 297 -96.90 114.23 -72.71
N PRO A 298 -97.32 113.57 -73.82
CA PRO A 298 -97.48 114.22 -75.12
C PRO A 298 -98.72 115.10 -75.13
N LEU A 299 -98.61 116.29 -75.74
CA LEU A 299 -99.72 117.22 -75.91
C LEU A 299 -100.62 116.70 -77.07
N PRO A 300 -101.94 116.50 -76.86
CA PRO A 300 -102.85 116.08 -77.92
C PRO A 300 -102.93 117.13 -79.05
N GLU A 301 -103.21 116.70 -80.28
CA GLU A 301 -103.36 117.60 -81.44
C GLU A 301 -104.58 118.51 -81.24
N LEU A 302 -104.33 119.80 -81.04
CA LEU A 302 -105.35 120.81 -80.74
C LEU A 302 -105.39 121.85 -81.86
N GLN A 303 -106.54 122.04 -82.49
CA GLN A 303 -106.71 122.91 -83.65
C GLN A 303 -106.91 124.39 -83.29
N ASN A 304 -107.27 124.69 -82.04
CA ASN A 304 -107.59 126.05 -81.61
C ASN A 304 -106.33 126.75 -81.02
N PRO A 305 -105.82 127.83 -81.64
CA PRO A 305 -104.56 128.48 -81.25
C PRO A 305 -104.53 128.94 -79.78
N ASN A 306 -105.68 129.39 -79.24
CA ASN A 306 -105.79 129.82 -77.86
C ASN A 306 -105.64 128.65 -76.88
N ILE A 307 -106.14 127.47 -77.24
CA ILE A 307 -106.02 126.25 -76.42
C ILE A 307 -104.59 125.69 -76.49
N VAL A 308 -103.94 125.81 -77.65
CA VAL A 308 -102.52 125.42 -77.82
C VAL A 308 -101.61 126.24 -76.91
N ALA A 309 -101.86 127.54 -76.75
CA ALA A 309 -101.09 128.38 -75.84
C ALA A 309 -101.26 127.95 -74.37
N ILE A 310 -102.49 127.68 -73.94
CA ILE A 310 -102.80 127.21 -72.57
C ILE A 310 -102.16 125.84 -72.31
N ALA A 311 -102.24 124.91 -73.27
CA ALA A 311 -101.66 123.58 -73.14
C ALA A 311 -100.11 123.63 -73.10
N LYS A 312 -99.49 124.54 -73.87
CA LYS A 312 -98.03 124.78 -73.81
C LYS A 312 -97.60 125.35 -72.45
N GLU A 313 -98.38 126.26 -71.87
CA GLU A 313 -98.10 126.81 -70.53
C GLU A 313 -98.21 125.72 -69.45
N ALA A 314 -99.28 124.91 -69.50
CA ALA A 314 -99.48 123.77 -68.58
C ALA A 314 -98.34 122.73 -68.68
N ARG A 315 -97.84 122.46 -69.89
CA ARG A 315 -96.67 121.58 -70.08
C ARG A 315 -95.40 122.16 -69.47
N THR A 316 -95.17 123.47 -69.64
CA THR A 316 -94.00 124.15 -69.06
C THR A 316 -94.02 124.08 -67.53
N GLN A 317 -95.21 124.22 -66.93
CA GLN A 317 -95.43 124.07 -65.48
C GLN A 317 -95.13 122.64 -65.01
N LEU A 318 -95.68 121.62 -65.68
CA LEU A 318 -95.45 120.22 -65.36
C LEU A 318 -93.97 119.82 -65.49
N PHE A 319 -93.29 120.31 -66.53
CA PHE A 319 -91.87 120.06 -66.73
C PHE A 319 -91.01 120.65 -65.60
N ARG A 320 -91.37 121.84 -65.09
CA ARG A 320 -90.69 122.44 -63.91
C ARG A 320 -90.85 121.58 -62.65
N VAL A 321 -92.05 121.06 -62.39
CA VAL A 321 -92.29 120.20 -61.23
C VAL A 321 -91.46 118.91 -61.32
N ALA A 322 -91.44 118.27 -62.50
CA ALA A 322 -90.64 117.08 -62.74
C ALA A 322 -89.13 117.32 -62.52
N GLN A 323 -88.60 118.45 -63.02
CA GLN A 323 -87.18 118.80 -62.85
C GLN A 323 -86.81 119.08 -61.38
N ASN A 324 -87.69 119.68 -60.60
CA ASN A 324 -87.45 119.92 -59.18
C ASN A 324 -87.32 118.59 -58.40
N ILE A 325 -88.17 117.61 -58.71
CA ILE A 325 -88.12 116.28 -58.08
C ILE A 325 -86.81 115.55 -58.46
N ILE A 326 -86.44 115.56 -59.74
CA ILE A 326 -85.20 114.92 -60.21
C ILE A 326 -83.96 115.55 -59.56
N ASN A 327 -83.93 116.88 -59.40
CA ASN A 327 -82.82 117.58 -58.77
C ASN A 327 -82.73 117.30 -57.27
N ALA A 328 -83.85 117.15 -56.57
CA ALA A 328 -83.87 116.76 -55.16
C ALA A 328 -83.33 115.33 -54.95
N ILE A 329 -83.70 114.38 -55.82
CA ILE A 329 -83.22 112.99 -55.76
C ILE A 329 -81.70 112.90 -56.01
N LYS A 330 -81.15 113.71 -56.92
CA LYS A 330 -79.70 113.76 -57.18
C LYS A 330 -78.88 114.28 -55.99
N ARG A 331 -79.46 115.12 -55.12
CA ARG A 331 -78.80 115.63 -53.91
C ARG A 331 -78.81 114.65 -52.74
N LEU A 332 -79.62 113.60 -52.81
CA LEU A 332 -79.65 112.47 -51.86
C LEU A 332 -78.69 111.33 -52.27
N LYS A 333 -77.64 111.65 -53.04
CA LYS A 333 -76.47 110.80 -53.31
C LYS A 333 -75.29 111.34 -52.52
#